data_AF-A0A915PGU0-F1
#
_entry.id   AF-A0A915PGU0-F1
#
_cell.length_a   1.000
_cell.length_b   1.000
_cell.length_c   1.000
_cell.angle_alpha   90.00
_cell.angle_beta   90.00
_cell.angle_gamma   90.00
#
_symmetry.space_group_name_H-M   'P 1'
#
loop_
_entity.id
_entity.type
_entity.pdbx_description
1 polymer ?
#
loop_
_entity_poly.entity_id
_entity_poly.type
_entity_poly.pdbx_seq_one_letter_code
_entity_poly.pdbx_strand_id
1 'polypeptide(L)'
;MQKSRYLERIDNCAFCGLKQLESLDFSESKSLSELDANAFGKSPPKELKQINLKNCNFTNLHEGTLKNVYWSTMQRLRLEGNPWNCDCELKWLMQNENAMRTAAEFEIPKFVLVEKTVKGLGLYEAQAKIECGPPLKSTSPMAKTMVIMVFMIKPVLLFNFGVCV
;
A
#
# COMPACT_ATOMS: atom_id res chain seq x y z
N MET A 1 -6.54 13.96 17.60
CA MET A 1 -5.56 13.11 18.32
C MET A 1 -4.19 13.74 18.19
N GLN A 2 -3.35 13.66 19.23
CA GLN A 2 -2.02 14.25 19.26
C GLN A 2 -1.03 13.35 18.51
N LYS A 3 -0.25 13.94 17.61
CA LYS A 3 0.80 13.26 16.83
C LYS A 3 1.93 12.81 17.76
N SER A 4 2.36 11.55 17.66
CA SER A 4 3.38 10.99 18.56
C SER A 4 4.76 11.01 17.91
N ARG A 5 5.77 11.51 18.65
CA ARG A 5 7.17 11.54 18.20
C ARG A 5 7.97 10.30 18.62
N TYR A 6 7.40 9.47 19.49
CA TYR A 6 8.08 8.32 20.11
C TYR A 6 7.34 7.00 19.88
N LEU A 7 6.16 7.03 19.23
CA LEU A 7 5.46 5.80 18.89
C LEU A 7 6.17 5.17 17.69
N GLU A 8 6.78 4.01 17.90
CA GLU A 8 7.53 3.30 16.86
C GLU A 8 6.75 2.12 16.27
N ARG A 9 5.93 1.47 17.09
CA ARG A 9 5.20 0.25 16.75
C ARG A 9 3.81 0.23 17.37
N ILE A 10 2.87 -0.31 16.61
CA ILE A 10 1.52 -0.66 17.08
C ILE A 10 1.46 -2.17 17.23
N ASP A 11 1.31 -2.62 18.46
CA ASP A 11 1.38 -4.04 18.84
C ASP A 11 0.14 -4.86 18.45
N ASN A 12 0.32 -6.17 18.54
CA ASN A 12 -0.74 -7.16 18.42
C ASN A 12 -1.95 -6.77 19.29
N CYS A 13 -3.14 -6.86 18.71
CA CYS A 13 -4.39 -6.58 19.39
C CYS A 13 -4.52 -5.18 20.02
N ALA A 14 -3.72 -4.19 19.59
CA ALA A 14 -3.82 -2.81 20.08
C ALA A 14 -5.24 -2.21 19.93
N PHE A 15 -6.02 -2.67 18.94
CA PHE A 15 -7.39 -2.21 18.69
C PHE A 15 -8.45 -3.31 18.91
N CYS A 16 -8.08 -4.43 19.54
CA CYS A 16 -9.01 -5.51 19.85
C CYS A 16 -10.13 -5.02 20.80
N GLY A 17 -11.37 -5.40 20.51
CA GLY A 17 -12.52 -5.06 21.34
C GLY A 17 -13.05 -3.62 21.17
N LEU A 18 -12.38 -2.77 20.39
CA LEU A 18 -12.83 -1.39 20.11
C LEU A 18 -13.95 -1.37 19.06
N LYS A 19 -15.13 -1.89 19.42
CA LYS A 19 -16.26 -2.12 18.49
C LYS A 19 -16.80 -0.85 17.82
N GLN A 20 -16.64 0.30 18.48
CA GLN A 20 -17.13 1.62 18.01
C GLN A 20 -16.02 2.46 17.36
N LEU A 21 -14.84 1.90 17.12
CA LEU A 21 -13.74 2.64 16.52
C LEU A 21 -14.06 2.97 15.06
N GLU A 22 -14.13 4.26 14.74
CA GLU A 22 -14.42 4.73 13.38
C GLU A 22 -13.20 5.26 12.62
N SER A 23 -12.24 5.85 13.32
CA SER A 23 -11.10 6.52 12.70
C SER A 23 -9.83 6.28 13.49
N LEU A 24 -8.79 5.89 12.76
CA LEU A 24 -7.42 5.82 13.24
C LEU A 24 -6.59 6.85 12.50
N ASP A 25 -5.99 7.78 13.24
CA ASP A 25 -5.11 8.79 12.69
C ASP A 25 -3.78 8.81 13.44
N PHE A 26 -2.75 8.30 12.77
CA PHE A 26 -1.35 8.34 13.21
C PHE A 26 -0.50 9.23 12.32
N SER A 27 -1.12 10.05 11.45
CA SER A 27 -0.38 10.85 10.48
C SER A 27 0.71 11.71 11.12
N GLU A 28 1.84 11.83 10.42
CA GLU A 28 3.03 12.54 10.87
C GLU A 28 3.69 11.98 12.15
N SER A 29 3.34 10.76 12.56
CA SER A 29 4.11 10.02 13.58
C SER A 29 5.36 9.44 12.95
N LYS A 30 6.39 10.28 12.75
CA LYS A 30 7.57 9.95 11.94
C LYS A 30 8.41 8.77 12.44
N SER A 31 8.26 8.39 13.70
CA SER A 31 8.96 7.23 14.26
C SER A 31 8.19 5.92 14.05
N LEU A 32 6.89 6.00 13.72
CA LEU A 32 6.02 4.85 13.54
C LEU A 32 6.37 4.16 12.21
N SER A 33 6.87 2.94 12.31
CA SER A 33 7.28 2.11 11.17
C SER A 33 6.66 0.72 11.18
N GLU A 34 6.04 0.31 12.29
CA GLU A 34 5.48 -1.03 12.46
C GLU A 34 4.01 -1.01 12.87
N LEU A 35 3.21 -1.83 12.20
CA LEU A 35 1.83 -2.12 12.54
C LEU A 35 1.65 -3.63 12.47
N ASP A 36 1.37 -4.24 13.62
CA ASP A 36 1.25 -5.69 13.74
C ASP A 36 0.12 -6.24 12.84
N ALA A 37 0.37 -7.39 12.22
CA ALA A 37 -0.58 -8.08 11.36
C ALA A 37 -1.93 -8.40 12.03
N ASN A 38 -1.95 -8.46 13.36
CA ASN A 38 -3.13 -8.75 14.18
C ASN A 38 -3.53 -7.55 15.06
N ALA A 39 -3.13 -6.32 14.72
CA ALA A 39 -3.49 -5.12 15.50
C ALA A 39 -5.02 -4.98 15.72
N PHE A 40 -5.83 -5.39 14.74
CA PHE A 40 -7.30 -5.42 14.83
C PHE A 40 -7.88 -6.75 15.36
N GLY A 41 -7.03 -7.76 15.55
CA GLY A 41 -7.41 -9.11 15.96
C GLY A 41 -8.34 -9.85 15.01
N LYS A 42 -9.02 -10.86 15.56
CA LYS A 42 -9.97 -11.72 14.81
C LYS A 42 -11.30 -11.03 14.49
N SER A 43 -11.64 -9.97 15.23
CA SER A 43 -12.91 -9.25 15.11
C SER A 43 -12.61 -7.76 14.98
N PRO A 44 -12.27 -7.28 13.77
CA PRO A 44 -11.98 -5.88 13.53
C PRO A 44 -13.21 -5.00 13.81
N PRO A 45 -13.02 -3.70 14.09
CA PRO A 45 -14.13 -2.76 14.27
C PRO A 45 -14.95 -2.65 12.98
N LYS A 46 -16.26 -2.90 13.06
CA LYS A 46 -17.17 -2.85 11.91
C LYS A 46 -17.37 -1.43 11.38
N GLU A 47 -17.31 -0.45 12.28
CA GLU A 47 -17.53 0.95 11.99
C GLU A 47 -16.27 1.68 11.51
N LEU A 48 -15.15 0.98 11.29
CA LEU A 48 -13.88 1.58 10.87
C LEU A 48 -14.01 2.16 9.45
N LYS A 49 -13.98 3.49 9.36
CA LYS A 49 -14.14 4.28 8.13
C LYS A 49 -12.82 4.86 7.65
N GLN A 50 -11.86 5.09 8.55
CA GLN A 50 -10.62 5.77 8.20
C GLN A 50 -9.40 5.14 8.87
N ILE A 51 -8.36 4.92 8.07
CA ILE A 51 -7.00 4.64 8.55
C ILE A 51 -6.06 5.66 7.89
N ASN A 52 -5.42 6.50 8.70
CA ASN A 52 -4.47 7.50 8.24
C ASN A 52 -3.07 7.23 8.81
N LEU A 53 -2.19 6.71 7.96
CA LEU A 53 -0.76 6.45 8.23
C LEU A 53 0.14 7.36 7.39
N LYS A 54 -0.38 8.50 6.92
CA LYS A 54 0.37 9.44 6.09
C LYS A 54 1.62 9.95 6.79
N ASN A 55 2.72 10.12 6.03
CA ASN A 55 3.97 10.74 6.51
C ASN A 55 4.52 10.06 7.78
N CYS A 56 4.41 8.74 7.85
CA CYS A 56 5.06 7.91 8.85
C CYS A 56 6.36 7.34 8.24
N ASN A 57 6.89 6.25 8.80
CA ASN A 57 8.12 5.61 8.33
C ASN A 57 7.90 4.15 7.92
N PHE A 58 6.73 3.84 7.36
CA PHE A 58 6.44 2.48 6.92
C PHE A 58 7.21 2.15 5.64
N THR A 59 7.95 1.05 5.68
CA THR A 59 8.56 0.44 4.49
C THR A 59 7.75 -0.73 3.97
N ASN A 60 6.95 -1.38 4.82
CA ASN A 60 6.11 -2.49 4.45
C ASN A 60 4.83 -2.50 5.29
N LEU A 61 3.79 -3.18 4.81
CA LEU A 61 2.60 -3.52 5.58
C LEU A 61 2.32 -5.00 5.38
N HIS A 62 2.18 -5.74 6.48
CA HIS A 62 1.86 -7.15 6.41
C HIS A 62 0.40 -7.35 5.94
N GLU A 63 0.13 -8.34 5.07
CA GLU A 63 -1.21 -8.64 4.53
C GLU A 63 -2.29 -8.75 5.61
N GLY A 64 -1.96 -9.45 6.70
CA GLY A 64 -2.84 -9.63 7.85
C GLY A 64 -3.44 -8.33 8.39
N THR A 65 -2.69 -7.22 8.33
CA THR A 65 -3.08 -5.91 8.86
C THR A 65 -4.40 -5.41 8.30
N LEU A 66 -4.63 -5.60 6.99
CA LEU A 66 -5.84 -5.16 6.29
C LEU A 66 -6.66 -6.33 5.73
N LYS A 67 -6.30 -7.57 6.06
CA LYS A 67 -6.97 -8.77 5.53
C LYS A 67 -8.44 -8.87 5.93
N ASN A 68 -8.73 -8.55 7.19
CA ASN A 68 -10.05 -8.75 7.79
C ASN A 68 -10.87 -7.46 7.93
N VAL A 69 -10.33 -6.30 7.55
CA VAL A 69 -11.06 -5.03 7.70
C VAL A 69 -12.31 -5.03 6.81
N TYR A 70 -13.36 -4.38 7.29
CA TYR A 70 -14.63 -4.29 6.58
C TYR A 70 -14.54 -3.22 5.47
N TRP A 71 -14.08 -3.63 4.28
CA TRP A 71 -13.91 -2.73 3.12
C TRP A 71 -15.19 -2.02 2.67
N SER A 72 -16.37 -2.56 3.00
CA SER A 72 -17.66 -1.92 2.70
C SER A 72 -17.93 -0.66 3.53
N THR A 73 -17.32 -0.54 4.72
CA THR A 73 -17.45 0.63 5.60
C THR A 73 -16.24 1.55 5.52
N MET A 74 -15.09 1.05 5.04
CA MET A 74 -13.88 1.83 4.86
C MET A 74 -14.06 2.90 3.76
N GLN A 75 -13.86 4.16 4.13
CA GLN A 75 -14.02 5.32 3.24
C GLN A 75 -12.68 5.93 2.86
N ARG A 76 -11.68 5.89 3.75
CA ARG A 76 -10.37 6.51 3.53
C ARG A 76 -9.24 5.66 4.08
N LEU A 77 -8.30 5.33 3.22
CA LEU A 77 -7.01 4.76 3.57
C LEU A 77 -5.96 5.78 3.14
N ARG A 78 -4.99 6.12 3.99
CA ARG A 78 -3.93 7.07 3.62
C ARG A 78 -2.57 6.51 3.94
N LEU A 79 -1.78 6.33 2.90
CA LEU A 79 -0.47 5.66 2.94
C LEU A 79 0.64 6.54 2.34
N GLU A 80 0.30 7.76 1.91
CA GLU A 80 1.24 8.66 1.24
C GLU A 80 2.38 9.11 2.15
N GLY A 81 3.53 9.45 1.55
CA GLY A 81 4.68 9.97 2.28
C GLY A 81 5.41 8.94 3.15
N ASN A 82 5.18 7.65 2.89
CA ASN A 82 5.93 6.54 3.50
C ASN A 82 6.97 5.98 2.51
N PRO A 83 8.14 5.52 3.00
CA PRO A 83 9.21 4.94 2.20
C PRO A 83 8.94 3.47 1.84
N TRP A 84 7.93 3.20 1.02
CA TRP A 84 7.53 1.83 0.67
C TRP A 84 8.62 1.04 -0.06
N ASN A 85 8.93 -0.16 0.43
CA ASN A 85 9.75 -1.15 -0.25
C ASN A 85 8.84 -2.00 -1.14
N CYS A 86 8.83 -1.69 -2.44
CA CYS A 86 7.93 -2.33 -3.40
C CYS A 86 8.47 -3.66 -3.90
N ASP A 87 8.44 -4.65 -3.03
CA ASP A 87 8.87 -6.01 -3.31
C ASP A 87 7.70 -7.01 -3.25
N CYS A 88 8.03 -8.29 -3.18
CA CYS A 88 7.05 -9.37 -3.12
C CYS A 88 6.24 -9.40 -1.82
N GLU A 89 6.80 -8.90 -0.72
CA GLU A 89 6.09 -8.85 0.55
C GLU A 89 5.00 -7.77 0.54
N LEU A 90 5.22 -6.66 -0.19
CA LEU A 90 4.21 -5.60 -0.33
C LEU A 90 3.23 -5.84 -1.50
N LYS A 91 3.45 -6.86 -2.32
CA LYS A 91 2.65 -7.14 -3.53
C LYS A 91 1.16 -7.29 -3.27
N TRP A 92 0.77 -7.89 -2.14
CA TRP A 92 -0.64 -8.06 -1.78
C TRP A 92 -1.36 -6.69 -1.71
N LEU A 93 -0.69 -5.65 -1.20
CA LEU A 93 -1.27 -4.33 -1.03
C LEU A 93 -1.53 -3.72 -2.40
N MET A 94 -0.54 -3.80 -3.29
CA MET A 94 -0.59 -3.35 -4.69
C MET A 94 -1.68 -4.04 -5.51
N GLN A 95 -2.00 -5.30 -5.20
CA GLN A 95 -3.02 -6.09 -5.89
C GLN A 95 -4.39 -6.08 -5.22
N ASN A 96 -4.52 -5.46 -4.04
CA ASN A 96 -5.79 -5.37 -3.33
C ASN A 96 -6.62 -4.23 -3.89
N GLU A 97 -7.61 -4.57 -4.73
CA GLU A 97 -8.49 -3.60 -5.38
C GLU A 97 -9.22 -2.68 -4.39
N ASN A 98 -9.64 -3.21 -3.24
CA ASN A 98 -10.31 -2.40 -2.22
C ASN A 98 -9.32 -1.40 -1.60
N ALA A 99 -8.10 -1.83 -1.28
CA ALA A 99 -7.07 -0.93 -0.77
C ALA A 99 -6.73 0.16 -1.79
N MET A 100 -6.51 -0.21 -3.05
CA MET A 100 -6.23 0.72 -4.14
C MET A 100 -7.36 1.72 -4.35
N ARG A 101 -8.61 1.25 -4.40
CA ARG A 101 -9.79 2.12 -4.55
C ARG A 101 -9.95 3.08 -3.37
N THR A 102 -9.75 2.60 -2.14
CA THR A 102 -10.03 3.37 -0.93
C THR A 102 -8.91 4.35 -0.56
N ALA A 103 -7.68 4.12 -1.02
CA ALA A 103 -6.57 5.06 -0.85
C ALA A 103 -6.26 5.90 -2.10
N ALA A 104 -6.96 5.68 -3.21
CA ALA A 104 -7.06 6.64 -4.29
C ALA A 104 -7.86 7.88 -3.83
N GLU A 105 -7.21 8.83 -3.14
CA GLU A 105 -7.75 10.18 -2.96
C GLU A 105 -7.77 10.87 -4.34
N PHE A 106 -8.93 11.45 -4.69
CA PHE A 106 -9.15 12.25 -5.89
C PHE A 106 -8.14 13.41 -5.95
N GLU A 107 -7.04 13.28 -6.69
CA GLU A 107 -6.22 14.40 -7.16
C GLU A 107 -5.30 13.96 -8.31
N ILE A 108 -5.54 14.52 -9.50
CA ILE A 108 -4.80 14.28 -10.74
C ILE A 108 -3.78 15.40 -10.92
N PRO A 109 -2.49 15.07 -11.11
CA PRO A 109 -1.73 15.77 -12.14
C PRO A 109 -1.08 14.81 -13.15
N LYS A 110 -0.83 15.40 -14.32
CA LYS A 110 -0.34 14.85 -15.58
C LYS A 110 1.12 14.36 -15.55
N PHE A 111 1.35 13.32 -16.37
CA PHE A 111 2.62 12.86 -17.00
C PHE A 111 3.82 12.49 -16.12
N VAL A 112 4.27 11.23 -16.21
CA VAL A 112 5.71 10.86 -16.38
C VAL A 112 5.81 9.56 -17.21
N LEU A 113 6.76 9.52 -18.14
CA LEU A 113 7.19 8.33 -18.88
C LEU A 113 8.51 7.79 -18.30
N VAL A 114 8.56 6.46 -18.14
CA VAL A 114 9.72 5.55 -18.30
C VAL A 114 10.88 5.64 -17.27
N GLU A 115 11.15 4.54 -16.54
CA GLU A 115 12.31 3.63 -16.78
C GLU A 115 12.17 2.31 -15.96
N LYS A 116 13.07 1.34 -16.23
CA LYS A 116 12.97 -0.09 -15.84
C LYS A 116 13.44 -0.40 -14.41
N THR A 117 13.02 0.39 -13.43
CA THR A 117 13.11 0.03 -12.00
C THR A 117 11.80 0.39 -11.30
N VAL A 118 11.44 -0.30 -10.22
CA VAL A 118 10.25 0.03 -9.41
C VAL A 118 10.49 1.25 -8.51
N LYS A 119 11.75 1.59 -8.24
CA LYS A 119 12.16 2.76 -7.46
C LYS A 119 11.64 4.05 -8.10
N GLY A 120 11.00 4.88 -7.30
CA GLY A 120 10.37 6.14 -7.72
C GLY A 120 8.96 5.99 -8.30
N LEU A 121 8.45 4.77 -8.50
CA LEU A 121 7.08 4.55 -8.97
C LEU A 121 6.06 4.67 -7.83
N GLY A 122 4.84 5.07 -8.17
CA GLY A 122 3.71 4.93 -7.25
C GLY A 122 3.34 3.44 -7.06
N LEU A 123 2.76 3.10 -5.90
CA LEU A 123 2.36 1.70 -5.61
C LEU A 123 1.43 1.11 -6.69
N TYR A 124 0.53 1.90 -7.27
CA TYR A 124 -0.31 1.46 -8.38
C TYR A 124 0.48 1.11 -9.65
N GLU A 125 1.56 1.81 -9.96
CA GLU A 125 2.37 1.53 -11.15
C GLU A 125 3.32 0.35 -10.93
N ALA A 126 3.81 0.20 -9.70
CA ALA A 126 4.67 -0.90 -9.30
C ALA A 126 3.97 -2.27 -9.40
N GLN A 127 2.64 -2.31 -9.24
CA GLN A 127 1.85 -3.55 -9.34
C GLN A 127 2.11 -4.35 -10.64
N ALA A 128 2.36 -3.66 -11.76
CA ALA A 128 2.52 -4.26 -13.08
C ALA A 128 3.97 -4.70 -13.36
N LYS A 129 4.92 -4.35 -12.49
CA LYS A 129 6.35 -4.58 -12.70
C LYS A 129 6.99 -5.55 -11.69
N ILE A 130 6.25 -5.94 -10.64
CA ILE A 130 6.77 -6.84 -9.59
C ILE A 130 6.50 -8.31 -9.97
N GLU A 131 7.55 -8.97 -10.44
CA GLU A 131 7.59 -10.41 -10.68
C GLU A 131 8.02 -11.13 -9.39
N CYS A 132 7.16 -12.00 -8.86
CA CYS A 132 7.43 -12.78 -7.67
C CYS A 132 7.52 -14.25 -8.04
N GLY A 133 8.75 -14.74 -8.06
CA GLY A 133 9.09 -16.15 -8.28
C GLY A 133 10.48 -16.42 -7.68
N PRO A 134 10.88 -17.70 -7.56
CA PRO A 134 12.27 -18.01 -7.26
C PRO A 134 13.17 -17.36 -8.33
N PRO A 135 14.40 -16.89 -7.99
CA PRO A 135 15.29 -16.28 -8.96
C PRO A 135 15.46 -17.22 -10.15
N LEU A 136 15.12 -16.74 -11.35
CA LEU A 136 15.35 -17.50 -12.58
C LEU A 136 16.85 -17.78 -12.67
N LYS A 137 17.25 -19.05 -12.54
CA LYS A 137 18.62 -19.48 -12.83
C LYS A 137 18.92 -19.05 -14.27
N SER A 138 19.93 -18.21 -14.47
CA SER A 138 20.27 -17.71 -15.81
C SER A 138 20.76 -18.85 -16.70
N THR A 139 19.99 -19.18 -17.72
CA THR A 139 20.50 -19.82 -18.93
C THR A 139 20.03 -19.00 -20.13
N SER A 140 20.99 -18.47 -20.88
CA SER A 140 20.85 -17.62 -22.08
C SER A 140 20.36 -18.43 -23.31
N PRO A 141 20.31 -17.85 -24.53
CA PRO A 141 19.72 -16.59 -24.99
C PRO A 141 18.66 -16.83 -26.10
N MET A 142 18.04 -15.73 -26.56
CA MET A 142 17.24 -15.53 -27.78
C MET A 142 15.74 -15.86 -27.75
N ALA A 143 14.92 -14.82 -27.90
CA ALA A 143 14.12 -14.61 -29.12
C ALA A 143 13.55 -13.19 -29.15
N LYS A 144 13.92 -12.42 -30.18
CA LYS A 144 13.23 -11.19 -30.57
C LYS A 144 11.93 -11.57 -31.26
N THR A 145 10.80 -11.29 -30.63
CA THR A 145 9.52 -11.14 -31.32
C THR A 145 8.81 -9.94 -30.72
N MET A 146 8.73 -8.86 -31.51
CA MET A 146 7.84 -7.73 -31.24
C MET A 146 6.41 -8.24 -31.39
N VAL A 147 5.73 -8.48 -30.26
CA VAL A 147 4.28 -8.58 -30.24
C VAL A 147 3.75 -7.17 -30.05
N ILE A 148 3.12 -6.64 -31.10
CA ILE A 148 2.28 -5.45 -31.03
C ILE A 148 1.10 -5.82 -30.13
N MET A 149 1.22 -5.53 -28.83
CA MET A 149 0.06 -5.54 -27.96
C MET A 149 -0.67 -4.21 -28.14
N VAL A 150 -1.85 -4.31 -28.74
CA VAL A 150 -2.88 -3.27 -28.70
C VAL A 150 -3.29 -3.11 -27.24
N PHE A 151 -2.54 -2.30 -26.49
CA PHE A 151 -2.97 -1.86 -25.18
C PHE A 151 -3.98 -0.74 -25.38
N MET A 152 -5.23 -1.06 -25.09
CA MET A 152 -6.27 -0.10 -24.78
C MET A 152 -5.66 1.05 -23.97
N ILE A 153 -5.75 2.26 -24.49
CA ILE A 153 -5.41 3.48 -23.76
C ILE A 153 -6.40 3.60 -22.60
N LYS A 154 -6.13 2.91 -21.50
CA LYS A 154 -6.73 3.24 -20.21
C LYS A 154 -5.93 4.44 -19.66
N PRO A 155 -6.60 5.52 -19.23
CA PRO A 155 -5.91 6.69 -18.72
C PRO A 155 -5.03 6.27 -17.54
N VAL A 156 -3.72 6.55 -17.64
CA VAL A 156 -2.75 6.35 -16.57
C VAL A 156 -3.08 7.39 -15.49
N LEU A 157 -3.76 6.94 -14.45
CA LEU A 157 -4.04 7.73 -13.25
C LEU A 157 -2.81 7.62 -12.34
N LEU A 158 -2.08 8.72 -12.18
CA LEU A 158 -1.03 8.83 -11.17
C LEU A 158 -1.71 8.98 -9.80
N PHE A 159 -1.89 7.86 -9.11
CA PHE A 159 -2.36 7.84 -7.73
C PHE A 159 -1.16 8.08 -6.81
N ASN A 160 -1.18 9.15 -6.04
CA ASN A 160 -0.11 9.47 -5.10
C ASN A 160 -0.22 8.60 -3.85
N PHE A 161 -0.19 7.27 -4.01
CA PHE A 161 -0.49 6.25 -2.99
C PHE A 161 0.71 5.96 -2.04
N GLY A 162 1.74 6.80 -2.06
CA GLY A 162 3.08 6.45 -1.57
C GLY A 162 3.97 5.95 -2.70
N VAL A 163 5.29 6.12 -2.51
CA VAL A 163 6.30 5.94 -3.56
C VAL A 163 7.27 4.84 -3.15
N CYS A 164 7.64 4.00 -4.11
CA CYS A 164 8.67 2.99 -3.94
C CYS A 164 10.05 3.65 -3.77
N VAL A 165 10.81 3.31 -2.73
CA VAL A 165 12.18 3.82 -2.49
C VAL A 165 13.28 2.87 -2.95
#